data_AF-A0A957FIT2-F1
#
_entry.id   AF-A0A957FIT2-F1
#
_cell.length_a   1.000
_cell.length_b   1.000
_cell.length_c   1.000
_cell.angle_alpha   90.00
_cell.angle_beta   90.00
_cell.angle_gamma   90.00
#
_symmetry.space_group_name_H-M   'P 1'
#
loop_
_entity.id
_entity.type
_entity.pdbx_description
1 polymer ?
#
loop_
_entity_poly.entity_id
_entity_poly.type
_entity_poly.pdbx_seq_one_letter_code
_entity_poly.pdbx_strand_id
1 'polypeptide(L)'
;MNWGSAWAQVDDERVQDVTTIEAVGDTTRVNLRSDGTQGNNDSANPYVSADGRFVAFASDADNLVSGDSNGATDIFVRDRQTNQTWRVSVSTDNAQGNFASFAPAISDNGRYVAFCSFATNLVANDTN
;
A
#
# COMPACT_ATOMS: atom_id res chain seq x y z
N MET A 1 62.95 29.04 -11.73
CA MET A 1 63.61 28.33 -10.61
C MET A 1 62.75 27.14 -10.25
N ASN A 2 63.38 25.98 -10.10
CA ASN A 2 62.77 24.65 -10.14
C ASN A 2 62.89 23.98 -8.75
N TRP A 3 61.81 23.37 -8.27
CA TRP A 3 61.74 22.21 -7.37
C TRP A 3 60.33 21.62 -7.65
N GLY A 4 60.10 20.42 -8.18
CA GLY A 4 60.85 19.17 -8.11
C GLY A 4 60.36 18.35 -6.92
N SER A 5 59.32 17.53 -7.11
CA SER A 5 59.23 16.10 -6.70
C SER A 5 57.78 15.61 -6.69
N ALA A 6 57.58 14.50 -7.39
CA ALA A 6 56.36 13.73 -7.46
C ALA A 6 56.15 12.90 -6.20
N TRP A 7 54.89 12.78 -5.77
CA TRP A 7 54.35 11.55 -5.20
C TRP A 7 52.99 11.32 -5.84
N ALA A 8 52.93 10.32 -6.71
CA ALA A 8 51.69 9.65 -7.04
C ALA A 8 51.49 8.57 -5.98
N GLN A 9 50.37 8.64 -5.25
CA GLN A 9 49.60 7.47 -4.88
C GLN A 9 48.18 7.95 -4.51
N VAL A 10 47.28 7.75 -5.47
CA VAL A 10 45.85 7.67 -5.22
C VAL A 10 45.65 6.37 -4.45
N ASP A 11 45.25 6.46 -3.18
CA ASP A 11 44.59 5.37 -2.48
C ASP A 11 43.95 5.92 -1.20
N ASP A 12 42.70 6.40 -1.33
CA ASP A 12 41.58 5.92 -0.53
C ASP A 12 40.25 6.42 -1.14
N GLU A 13 39.98 6.04 -2.40
CA GLU A 13 38.64 6.16 -3.00
C GLU A 13 37.75 4.98 -2.56
N ARG A 14 37.48 4.86 -1.26
CA ARG A 14 36.30 4.12 -0.78
C ARG A 14 35.38 4.99 0.04
N VAL A 15 35.00 6.13 -0.53
CA VAL A 15 33.67 6.69 -0.28
C VAL A 15 32.73 6.12 -1.35
N GLN A 16 32.22 4.89 -1.15
CA GLN A 16 31.13 4.31 -1.95
C GLN A 16 30.42 3.24 -1.09
N ASP A 17 29.11 3.24 -0.81
CA ASP A 17 28.01 4.13 -1.14
C ASP A 17 26.99 3.94 -0.01
N VAL A 18 26.83 4.90 0.89
CA VAL A 18 25.57 5.03 1.63
C VAL A 18 24.77 6.07 0.88
N THR A 19 24.03 5.64 -0.16
CA THR A 19 23.01 6.50 -0.76
C THR A 19 21.90 6.66 0.26
N THR A 20 21.92 7.80 0.95
CA THR A 20 20.77 8.30 1.70
C THR A 20 19.56 8.32 0.76
N ILE A 21 18.52 7.54 1.05
CA ILE A 21 17.21 7.77 0.44
C ILE A 21 16.63 8.98 1.18
N GLU A 22 16.98 10.17 0.72
CA GLU A 22 16.17 11.34 1.01
C GLU A 22 14.83 11.07 0.29
N ALA A 23 13.80 10.65 1.03
CA ALA A 23 12.45 10.75 0.52
C ALA A 23 12.10 12.25 0.45
N VAL A 24 12.59 12.92 -0.60
CA VAL A 24 12.21 14.30 -0.91
C VAL A 24 10.81 14.22 -1.51
N GLY A 25 9.78 14.41 -0.69
CA GLY A 25 8.40 14.37 -1.15
C GLY A 25 7.37 14.67 -0.07
N ASP A 26 6.19 15.09 -0.51
CA ASP A 26 5.05 15.29 0.36
C ASP A 26 4.57 13.96 0.95
N THR A 27 4.33 13.95 2.26
CA THR A 27 3.64 12.82 2.91
C THR A 27 2.16 12.87 2.58
N THR A 28 1.64 11.82 1.93
CA THR A 28 0.22 11.72 1.56
C THR A 28 -0.51 10.67 2.40
N ARG A 29 -1.67 11.02 2.95
CA ARG A 29 -2.57 10.08 3.64
C ARG A 29 -3.28 9.19 2.63
N VAL A 30 -3.38 7.89 2.92
CA VAL A 30 -3.95 6.89 1.99
C VAL A 30 -5.29 6.31 2.43
N ASN A 31 -5.58 6.30 3.74
CA ASN A 31 -6.85 5.81 4.30
C ASN A 31 -7.96 6.88 4.14
N LEU A 32 -8.23 7.25 2.90
CA LEU A 32 -9.19 8.28 2.53
C LEU A 32 -10.32 7.66 1.72
N ARG A 33 -11.53 8.19 1.86
CA ARG A 33 -12.60 8.03 0.89
C ARG A 33 -12.26 8.77 -0.40
N SER A 34 -12.97 8.46 -1.49
CA SER A 34 -12.77 9.14 -2.78
C SER A 34 -12.94 10.66 -2.75
N ASP A 35 -13.72 11.19 -1.80
CA ASP A 35 -13.91 12.64 -1.59
C ASP A 35 -12.85 13.29 -0.68
N GLY A 36 -11.86 12.51 -0.20
CA GLY A 36 -10.82 12.98 0.70
C GLY A 36 -11.19 12.93 2.20
N THR A 37 -12.39 12.48 2.54
CA THR A 37 -12.78 12.21 3.94
C THR A 37 -11.87 11.15 4.54
N GLN A 38 -11.43 11.35 5.78
CA GLN A 38 -10.55 10.40 6.46
C GLN A 38 -11.32 9.17 6.95
N GLY A 39 -10.69 8.00 6.87
CA GLY A 39 -11.12 6.80 7.56
C GLY A 39 -11.32 7.08 9.06
N ASN A 40 -12.42 6.61 9.62
CA ASN A 40 -12.82 6.87 11.00
C ASN A 40 -12.29 5.85 12.03
N ASN A 41 -11.65 4.77 11.60
CA ASN A 41 -11.00 3.78 12.46
C ASN A 41 -9.59 3.44 11.94
N ASP A 42 -8.94 2.51 12.64
CA ASP A 42 -7.55 2.10 12.38
C ASP A 42 -7.36 1.46 11.00
N SER A 43 -6.14 1.59 10.49
CA SER A 43 -5.70 0.94 9.25
C SER A 43 -4.31 0.35 9.43
N ALA A 44 -4.05 -0.77 8.77
CA ALA A 44 -2.83 -1.55 8.93
C ALA A 44 -2.37 -2.21 7.62
N ASN A 45 -1.13 -2.72 7.66
CA ASN A 45 -0.51 -3.52 6.59
C ASN A 45 -0.62 -2.90 5.18
N PRO A 46 -0.14 -1.66 4.97
CA PRO A 46 -0.15 -1.08 3.63
C PRO A 46 0.85 -1.80 2.71
N TYR A 47 0.49 -1.93 1.44
CA TYR A 47 1.35 -2.37 0.35
C TYR A 47 1.17 -1.43 -0.84
N VAL A 48 2.27 -1.07 -1.51
CA VAL A 48 2.27 -0.11 -2.62
C VAL A 48 2.70 -0.81 -3.92
N SER A 49 2.03 -0.48 -5.04
CA SER A 49 2.46 -0.93 -6.38
C SER A 49 3.83 -0.34 -6.75
N ALA A 50 4.53 -0.96 -7.71
CA ALA A 50 5.90 -0.56 -8.06
C ALA A 50 6.00 0.88 -8.59
N ASP A 51 4.95 1.35 -9.27
CA ASP A 51 4.83 2.72 -9.77
C ASP A 51 4.31 3.71 -8.71
N GLY A 52 4.01 3.24 -7.50
CA GLY A 52 3.47 4.06 -6.43
C GLY A 52 2.01 4.46 -6.61
N ARG A 53 1.32 4.06 -7.69
CA ARG A 53 -0.05 4.54 -7.98
C ARG A 53 -1.09 3.93 -7.05
N PHE A 54 -1.03 2.64 -6.80
CA PHE A 54 -2.02 1.92 -6.02
C PHE A 54 -1.48 1.57 -4.63
N VAL A 55 -2.30 1.79 -3.61
CA VAL A 55 -1.99 1.39 -2.23
C VAL A 55 -3.10 0.48 -1.74
N ALA A 56 -2.78 -0.78 -1.47
CA ALA A 56 -3.66 -1.71 -0.79
C ALA A 56 -3.42 -1.64 0.72
N PHE A 57 -4.48 -1.68 1.53
CA PHE A 57 -4.37 -1.61 3.00
C PHE A 57 -5.58 -2.27 3.67
N ALA A 58 -5.38 -2.79 4.87
CA ALA A 58 -6.46 -3.27 5.73
C ALA A 58 -7.02 -2.12 6.57
N SER A 59 -8.32 -2.09 6.83
CA SER A 59 -8.95 -1.01 7.61
C SER A 59 -10.21 -1.49 8.33
N ASP A 60 -10.41 -0.99 9.56
CA ASP A 60 -11.64 -1.16 10.35
C ASP A 60 -12.65 -0.03 10.12
N ALA A 61 -12.32 0.92 9.24
CA ALA A 61 -13.14 2.09 8.96
C ALA A 61 -14.35 1.74 8.09
N ASP A 62 -15.55 2.09 8.56
CA ASP A 62 -16.84 1.84 7.87
C ASP A 62 -17.24 2.97 6.90
N ASN A 63 -16.39 3.99 6.75
CA ASN A 63 -16.70 5.20 6.00
C ASN A 63 -15.82 5.42 4.75
N LEU A 64 -14.94 4.47 4.42
CA LEU A 64 -14.05 4.58 3.25
C LEU A 64 -14.77 4.36 1.93
N VAL A 65 -15.85 3.57 1.93
CA VAL A 65 -16.76 3.35 0.81
C VAL A 65 -18.20 3.37 1.29
N SER A 66 -19.14 3.68 0.41
CA SER A 66 -20.57 3.63 0.76
C SER A 66 -21.03 2.18 0.92
N GLY A 67 -21.88 1.92 1.92
CA GLY A 67 -22.45 0.59 2.14
C GLY A 67 -21.47 -0.40 2.80
N ASP A 68 -20.44 0.10 3.46
CA ASP A 68 -19.65 -0.71 4.37
C ASP A 68 -20.37 -0.85 5.72
N SER A 69 -20.90 -2.04 6.01
CA SER A 69 -21.79 -2.25 7.16
C SER A 69 -21.57 -3.58 7.91
N ASN A 70 -20.54 -4.35 7.55
CA ASN A 70 -20.30 -5.68 8.12
C ASN A 70 -19.59 -5.62 9.48
N GLY A 71 -18.99 -4.49 9.84
CA GLY A 71 -18.25 -4.33 11.10
C GLY A 71 -16.99 -5.20 11.19
N ALA A 72 -16.40 -5.56 10.04
CA ALA A 72 -15.20 -6.38 9.96
C ALA A 72 -14.07 -5.61 9.28
N THR A 73 -12.82 -5.97 9.59
CA THR A 73 -11.66 -5.44 8.87
C THR A 73 -11.75 -5.82 7.39
N ASP A 74 -11.67 -4.82 6.53
CA ASP A 74 -11.76 -4.97 5.08
C ASP A 74 -10.46 -4.57 4.39
N ILE A 75 -10.25 -5.09 3.17
CA ILE A 75 -9.14 -4.70 2.30
C ILE A 75 -9.63 -3.64 1.34
N PHE A 76 -8.92 -2.51 1.33
CA PHE A 76 -9.16 -1.39 0.43
C PHE A 76 -7.98 -1.18 -0.50
N VAL A 77 -8.25 -0.64 -1.68
CA VAL A 77 -7.25 -0.10 -2.61
C VAL A 77 -7.54 1.37 -2.85
N ARG A 78 -6.53 2.20 -2.68
CA ARG A 78 -6.52 3.61 -3.10
C ARG A 78 -5.74 3.76 -4.39
N ASP A 79 -6.37 4.28 -5.44
CA ASP A 79 -5.68 4.84 -6.60
C ASP A 79 -5.32 6.31 -6.31
N ARG A 80 -4.03 6.58 -6.14
CA ARG A 80 -3.50 7.90 -5.82
C ARG A 80 -3.58 8.88 -6.99
N GLN A 81 -3.69 8.38 -8.23
CA GLN A 81 -3.79 9.24 -9.40
C GLN A 81 -5.22 9.76 -9.60
N THR A 82 -6.22 8.88 -9.41
CA THR A 82 -7.64 9.23 -9.61
C THR A 82 -8.36 9.63 -8.33
N ASN A 83 -7.69 9.49 -7.17
CA ASN A 83 -8.27 9.69 -5.86
C ASN A 83 -9.49 8.79 -5.60
N GLN A 84 -9.48 7.57 -6.12
CA GLN A 84 -10.57 6.61 -5.90
C GLN A 84 -10.17 5.55 -4.88
N THR A 85 -11.12 5.20 -4.01
CA THR A 85 -10.98 4.11 -3.03
C THR A 85 -12.05 3.06 -3.28
N TRP A 86 -11.63 1.80 -3.30
CA TRP A 86 -12.52 0.64 -3.44
C TRP A 86 -12.24 -0.36 -2.33
N ARG A 87 -13.29 -1.05 -1.85
CA ARG A 87 -13.13 -2.29 -1.11
C ARG A 87 -12.94 -3.44 -2.10
N VAL A 88 -11.94 -4.27 -1.87
CA VAL A 88 -11.62 -5.44 -2.70
C VAL A 88 -11.86 -6.77 -1.98
N SER A 89 -12.07 -6.76 -0.65
CA SER A 89 -12.56 -7.92 0.12
C SER A 89 -14.07 -8.14 -0.06
N VAL A 90 -14.50 -8.27 -1.31
CA VAL A 90 -15.89 -8.56 -1.69
C VAL A 90 -15.96 -9.82 -2.57
N SER A 91 -17.11 -10.46 -2.58
CA SER A 91 -17.39 -11.58 -3.48
C SER A 91 -17.51 -11.13 -4.94
N THR A 92 -17.61 -12.09 -5.86
CA THR A 92 -17.77 -11.81 -7.31
C THR A 92 -19.05 -11.07 -7.67
N ASP A 93 -20.07 -11.09 -6.82
CA ASP A 93 -21.32 -10.32 -6.93
C ASP A 93 -21.31 -9.05 -6.06
N ASN A 94 -20.14 -8.64 -5.55
CA ASN A 94 -19.89 -7.47 -4.70
C ASN A 94 -20.54 -7.52 -3.31
N ALA A 95 -20.89 -8.71 -2.81
CA ALA A 95 -21.29 -8.86 -1.42
C ALA A 95 -20.10 -8.70 -0.47
N GLN A 96 -20.32 -8.12 0.71
CA GLN A 96 -19.29 -7.96 1.74
C GLN A 96 -18.85 -9.32 2.28
N GLY A 97 -17.57 -9.45 2.64
CA GLY A 97 -17.12 -10.54 3.49
C GLY A 97 -17.85 -10.54 4.83
N ASN A 98 -18.25 -11.72 5.30
CA ASN A 98 -18.92 -11.90 6.60
C ASN A 98 -17.94 -11.97 7.78
N PHE A 99 -16.63 -12.02 7.53
CA PHE A 99 -15.58 -11.95 8.53
C PHE A 99 -14.36 -11.15 8.00
N ALA A 100 -13.39 -10.92 8.88
CA ALA A 100 -12.24 -10.07 8.61
C ALA A 100 -11.33 -10.60 7.49
N SER A 101 -10.73 -9.65 6.76
CA SER A 101 -9.67 -9.87 5.78
C SER A 101 -8.43 -9.05 6.14
N PHE A 102 -7.24 -9.59 5.88
CA PHE A 102 -5.96 -9.04 6.38
C PHE A 102 -4.79 -9.32 5.44
N ALA A 103 -3.65 -8.68 5.72
CA ALA A 103 -2.37 -8.85 5.02
C ALA A 103 -2.47 -8.73 3.48
N PRO A 104 -2.90 -7.57 2.95
CA PRO A 104 -2.99 -7.38 1.52
C PRO A 104 -1.60 -7.30 0.86
N ALA A 105 -1.52 -7.80 -0.36
CA ALA A 105 -0.41 -7.58 -1.28
C ALA A 105 -0.96 -7.22 -2.66
N ILE A 106 -0.34 -6.25 -3.35
CA ILE A 106 -0.75 -5.82 -4.69
C ILE A 106 0.39 -6.05 -5.68
N SER A 107 0.07 -6.62 -6.85
CA SER A 107 1.04 -6.85 -7.93
C SER A 107 1.63 -5.53 -8.42
N ASP A 108 2.86 -5.55 -8.94
CA ASP A 108 3.61 -4.36 -9.39
C ASP A 108 2.82 -3.41 -10.30
N ASN A 109 2.00 -3.97 -11.20
CA ASN A 109 1.17 -3.21 -12.15
C ASN A 109 -0.22 -2.83 -11.61
N GLY A 110 -0.51 -3.08 -10.33
CA GLY A 110 -1.80 -2.80 -9.69
C GLY A 110 -2.95 -3.73 -10.09
N ARG A 111 -2.74 -4.74 -10.94
CA ARG A 111 -3.83 -5.55 -11.51
C ARG A 111 -4.43 -6.56 -10.54
N TYR A 112 -3.63 -7.14 -9.65
CA TYR A 112 -4.05 -8.20 -8.74
C TYR A 112 -3.79 -7.80 -7.31
N VAL A 113 -4.76 -8.08 -6.43
CA VAL A 113 -4.61 -7.99 -4.99
C VAL A 113 -4.85 -9.38 -4.39
N ALA A 114 -3.91 -9.85 -3.58
CA ALA A 114 -4.05 -11.04 -2.76
C ALA A 114 -4.21 -10.62 -1.29
N PHE A 115 -4.98 -11.39 -0.52
CA PHE A 115 -5.19 -11.15 0.91
C PHE A 115 -5.61 -12.46 1.59
N CYS A 116 -5.45 -12.52 2.89
CA CYS A 116 -6.00 -13.60 3.71
C CYS A 116 -7.39 -13.23 4.22
N SER A 117 -8.29 -14.20 4.37
CA SER A 117 -9.65 -13.95 4.84
C SER A 117 -10.16 -15.07 5.72
N PHE A 118 -10.94 -14.69 6.73
CA PHE A 118 -11.81 -15.60 7.48
C PHE A 118 -13.24 -15.62 6.94
N ALA A 119 -13.55 -14.84 5.90
CA ALA A 119 -14.89 -14.77 5.35
C ALA A 119 -15.24 -16.06 4.60
N THR A 120 -16.41 -16.63 4.87
CA THR A 120 -16.89 -17.89 4.27
C THR A 120 -17.66 -17.65 2.97
N ASN A 121 -17.69 -16.41 2.48
CA ASN A 121 -18.62 -15.98 1.42
C ASN A 121 -17.98 -15.13 0.32
N LEU A 122 -16.65 -15.00 0.29
CA LEU A 122 -15.97 -14.26 -0.78
C LEU A 122 -15.86 -15.07 -2.08
N VAL A 123 -15.82 -16.39 -1.97
CA VAL A 123 -15.81 -17.31 -3.11
C VAL A 123 -16.85 -18.40 -2.88
N ALA A 124 -17.50 -18.85 -3.95
CA ALA A 124 -18.46 -19.94 -3.86
C ALA A 124 -17.80 -21.21 -3.28
N ASN A 125 -18.48 -21.83 -2.30
CA ASN A 125 -18.01 -23.01 -1.57
C ASN A 125 -16.73 -22.78 -0.74
N ASP A 126 -16.50 -21.55 -0.27
CA ASP A 126 -15.52 -21.33 0.80
C ASP A 126 -16.02 -21.99 2.10
N THR A 127 -15.14 -22.70 2.80
CA THR A 127 -15.46 -23.54 3.97
C THR A 127 -14.52 -23.30 5.15
N ASN A 128 -13.89 -22.14 5.22
CA ASN A 128 -13.06 -21.75 6.37
C ASN A 128 -13.82 -21.79 7.70
#